data_AF-A0A0P9N7K9-F1
#
_entry.id   AF-A0A0P9N7K9-F1
#
_cell.length_a   1.000
_cell.length_b   1.000
_cell.length_c   1.000
_cell.angle_alpha   90.00
_cell.angle_beta   90.00
_cell.angle_gamma   90.00
#
_symmetry.space_group_name_H-M   'P 1'
#
loop_
_entity.id
_entity.type
_entity.pdbx_description
1 polymer ?
#
loop_
_entity_poly.entity_id
_entity_poly.type
_entity_poly.pdbx_seq_one_letter_code
_entity_poly.pdbx_strand_id
1 'polypeptide(L)'
;MPFQSAFERPTTVGPLAQILHAAIDTGIARAAFEDALIFVRTRTRPWIDSGIEKAVDDPLTLHSFGRLGIRLHAAEALLERAGEFLDVAQADSSAEHVAAASIAVAEARAISTEISLAAGSTLFELAGSQSTLAEHGLDRHWRNARVHTLHDPVRWKFHAIGNYYLNDTNPPLRGTI
;
A
#
# COMPACT_ATOMS: atom_id res chain seq x y z
N MET A 1 -5.42 31.71 7.93
CA MET A 1 -5.16 30.99 9.20
C MET A 1 -3.74 30.46 9.15
N PRO A 2 -2.91 30.67 10.19
CA PRO A 2 -1.60 30.03 10.29
C PRO A 2 -1.72 28.50 10.19
N PHE A 3 -0.80 27.83 9.48
CA PHE A 3 -0.81 26.36 9.33
C PHE A 3 -0.87 25.64 10.69
N GLN A 4 -0.22 26.21 11.70
CA GLN A 4 -0.10 25.64 13.04
C GLN A 4 -1.43 25.67 13.82
N SER A 5 -2.28 26.68 13.63
CA SER A 5 -3.56 26.79 14.35
C SER A 5 -4.66 25.87 13.80
N ALA A 6 -4.44 25.24 12.65
CA ALA A 6 -5.34 24.22 12.09
C ALA A 6 -5.30 22.90 12.88
N PHE A 7 -4.29 22.69 13.73
CA PHE A 7 -4.08 21.44 14.49
C PHE A 7 -4.37 21.57 15.99
N GLU A 8 -4.86 22.74 16.44
CA GLU A 8 -5.32 22.96 17.82
C GLU A 8 -6.71 22.37 18.08
N ARG A 9 -7.39 21.93 17.02
CA ARG A 9 -8.72 21.30 17.03
C ARG A 9 -8.69 20.04 16.16
N PRO A 10 -9.53 19.03 16.43
CA PRO A 10 -9.68 17.89 15.53
C PRO A 10 -10.08 18.36 14.13
N THR A 11 -9.32 17.95 13.11
CA THR A 11 -9.64 18.23 11.71
C THR A 11 -9.39 17.00 10.85
N THR A 12 -10.17 16.85 9.78
CA THR A 12 -10.04 15.74 8.83
C THR A 12 -8.93 15.94 7.79
N VAL A 13 -8.25 17.09 7.79
CA VAL A 13 -7.20 17.42 6.80
C VAL A 13 -6.06 16.40 6.81
N GLY A 14 -5.66 15.95 8.01
CA GLY A 14 -4.61 14.95 8.16
C GLY A 14 -4.97 13.59 7.54
N PRO A 15 -6.03 12.92 8.00
CA PRO A 15 -6.45 11.65 7.42
C PRO A 15 -6.83 11.77 5.94
N LEU A 16 -7.41 12.89 5.50
CA LEU A 16 -7.68 13.14 4.07
C LEU A 16 -6.39 13.20 3.24
N ALA A 17 -5.34 13.87 3.71
CA ALA A 17 -4.07 13.89 2.97
C ALA A 17 -3.43 12.50 2.91
N GLN A 18 -3.45 11.77 4.03
CA GLN A 18 -2.82 10.46 4.12
C GLN A 18 -3.58 9.38 3.33
N ILE A 19 -4.91 9.41 3.25
CA ILE A 19 -5.66 8.42 2.46
C ILE A 19 -5.35 8.53 0.96
N LEU A 20 -5.12 9.75 0.45
CA LEU A 20 -4.68 9.96 -0.93
C LEU A 20 -3.33 9.28 -1.21
N HIS A 21 -2.39 9.38 -0.26
CA HIS A 21 -1.13 8.69 -0.42
C HIS A 21 -1.29 7.15 -0.38
N ALA A 22 -2.17 6.64 0.49
CA ALA A 22 -2.48 5.20 0.53
C ALA A 22 -3.09 4.71 -0.79
N ALA A 23 -3.98 5.52 -1.39
CA ALA A 23 -4.58 5.22 -2.69
C ALA A 23 -3.54 5.18 -3.82
N ILE A 24 -2.60 6.13 -3.85
CA ILE A 24 -1.50 6.15 -4.82
C ILE A 24 -0.65 4.88 -4.71
N ASP A 25 -0.22 4.53 -3.49
CA ASP A 25 0.63 3.36 -3.27
C ASP A 25 -0.12 2.05 -3.63
N THR A 26 -1.40 1.95 -3.27
CA THR A 26 -2.26 0.80 -3.62
C THR A 26 -2.42 0.69 -5.15
N GLY A 27 -2.61 1.80 -5.84
CA GLY A 27 -2.69 1.85 -7.31
C GLY A 27 -1.39 1.39 -7.98
N ILE A 28 -0.23 1.82 -7.45
CA ILE A 28 1.08 1.34 -7.93
C ILE A 28 1.22 -0.17 -7.70
N ALA A 29 0.81 -0.67 -6.53
CA ALA A 29 0.85 -2.10 -6.22
C ALA A 29 -0.02 -2.92 -7.17
N ARG A 30 -1.25 -2.46 -7.46
CA ARG A 30 -2.16 -3.10 -8.42
C ARG A 30 -1.54 -3.15 -9.82
N ALA A 31 -1.01 -2.02 -10.30
CA ALA A 31 -0.40 -1.97 -11.63
C ALA A 31 0.82 -2.89 -11.75
N ALA A 32 1.65 -2.97 -10.70
CA ALA A 32 2.78 -3.90 -10.67
C ALA A 32 2.32 -5.36 -10.71
N PHE A 33 1.28 -5.71 -9.94
CA PHE A 33 0.71 -7.05 -9.92
C PHE A 33 0.12 -7.46 -11.28
N GLU A 34 -0.63 -6.56 -11.93
CA GLU A 34 -1.22 -6.79 -13.24
C GLU A 34 -0.16 -6.94 -14.34
N ASP A 35 0.87 -6.08 -14.35
CA ASP A 35 1.99 -6.19 -15.28
C ASP A 35 2.76 -7.51 -15.08
N ALA A 36 2.97 -7.93 -13.83
CA ALA A 36 3.59 -9.22 -13.52
C ALA A 36 2.75 -10.39 -14.08
N LEU A 37 1.43 -10.36 -13.89
CA LEU A 37 0.52 -11.38 -14.46
C LEU A 37 0.64 -11.44 -15.98
N ILE A 38 0.61 -10.29 -16.66
CA ILE A 38 0.70 -10.21 -18.12
C ILE A 38 2.05 -10.74 -18.59
N PHE A 39 3.15 -10.33 -17.96
CA PHE A 39 4.49 -10.74 -18.35
C PHE A 39 4.70 -12.24 -18.18
N VAL A 40 4.31 -12.80 -17.02
CA VAL A 40 4.46 -14.23 -16.75
C VAL A 40 3.62 -15.08 -17.72
N ARG A 41 2.42 -14.64 -18.07
CA ARG A 41 1.55 -15.35 -19.03
C ARG A 41 2.06 -15.32 -20.47
N THR A 42 2.83 -14.31 -20.86
CA THR A 42 3.12 -14.05 -22.29
C THR A 42 4.60 -14.12 -22.67
N ARG A 43 5.52 -13.97 -21.71
CA ARG A 43 6.96 -13.83 -21.97
C ARG A 43 7.82 -14.77 -21.13
N THR A 44 7.43 -15.08 -19.90
CA THR A 44 8.27 -15.85 -18.96
C THR A 44 8.40 -17.31 -19.38
N ARG A 45 9.64 -17.81 -19.33
CA ARG A 45 9.97 -19.22 -19.60
C ARG A 45 9.96 -20.01 -18.29
N PRO A 46 9.55 -21.29 -18.32
CA PRO A 46 9.61 -22.14 -17.12
C PRO A 46 11.05 -22.35 -16.66
N TRP A 47 11.22 -22.62 -15.36
CA TRP A 47 12.52 -22.99 -14.80
C TRP A 47 12.98 -24.35 -15.36
N ILE A 48 14.24 -24.47 -15.75
CA ILE A 48 14.73 -25.65 -16.49
C ILE A 48 14.58 -26.97 -15.70
N ASP A 49 14.76 -26.93 -14.39
CA ASP A 49 14.66 -28.12 -13.53
C ASP A 49 13.24 -28.37 -12.98
N SER A 50 12.26 -27.51 -13.32
CA SER A 50 10.89 -27.66 -12.81
C SER A 50 10.09 -28.76 -13.49
N GLY A 51 10.51 -29.21 -14.69
CA GLY A 51 9.82 -30.23 -15.47
C GLY A 51 8.46 -29.80 -16.06
N ILE A 52 8.09 -28.51 -15.95
CA ILE A 52 6.85 -27.96 -16.52
C ILE A 52 7.09 -27.33 -17.89
N GLU A 53 6.03 -27.27 -18.71
CA GLU A 53 6.09 -26.64 -20.04
C GLU A 53 5.85 -25.13 -20.00
N LYS A 54 5.12 -24.63 -19.00
CA LYS A 54 4.72 -23.22 -18.90
C LYS A 54 5.02 -22.66 -17.52
N ALA A 55 5.57 -21.44 -17.48
CA ALA A 55 5.87 -20.76 -16.21
C ALA A 55 4.62 -20.55 -15.32
N VAL A 56 3.44 -20.40 -15.92
CA VAL A 56 2.17 -20.23 -15.19
C VAL A 56 1.74 -21.47 -14.40
N ASP A 57 2.31 -22.64 -14.71
CA ASP A 57 2.00 -23.90 -14.05
C ASP A 57 2.96 -24.19 -12.89
N ASP A 58 3.96 -23.33 -12.64
CA ASP A 58 4.91 -23.49 -11.55
C ASP A 58 4.22 -23.25 -10.19
N PRO A 59 4.20 -24.24 -9.27
CA PRO A 59 3.57 -24.08 -7.96
C PRO A 59 4.19 -22.97 -7.11
N LEU A 60 5.48 -22.66 -7.27
CA LEU A 60 6.14 -21.59 -6.51
C LEU A 60 5.76 -20.21 -7.03
N THR A 61 5.65 -20.07 -8.36
CA THR A 61 5.09 -18.89 -9.02
C THR A 61 3.64 -18.65 -8.59
N LEU A 62 2.79 -19.69 -8.64
CA LEU A 62 1.39 -19.62 -8.20
C LEU A 62 1.27 -19.23 -6.72
N HIS A 63 2.10 -19.81 -5.85
CA HIS A 63 2.14 -19.46 -4.43
C HIS A 63 2.48 -17.98 -4.22
N SER A 64 3.46 -17.46 -4.96
CA SER A 64 3.90 -16.07 -4.87
C SER A 64 2.82 -15.09 -5.33
N PHE A 65 2.13 -15.38 -6.45
CA PHE A 65 0.97 -14.59 -6.89
C PHE A 65 -0.17 -14.65 -5.88
N GLY A 66 -0.44 -15.81 -5.27
CA GLY A 66 -1.45 -15.94 -4.21
C GLY A 66 -1.13 -15.06 -3.01
N ARG A 67 0.13 -15.05 -2.55
CA ARG A 67 0.58 -14.19 -1.44
C ARG A 67 0.48 -12.70 -1.78
N LEU A 68 0.92 -12.29 -2.96
CA LEU A 68 0.83 -10.89 -3.40
C LEU A 68 -0.63 -10.46 -3.55
N GLY A 69 -1.47 -11.28 -4.19
CA GLY A 69 -2.87 -10.97 -4.43
C GLY A 69 -3.67 -10.77 -3.14
N ILE A 70 -3.49 -11.65 -2.14
CA ILE A 70 -4.16 -11.51 -0.85
C ILE A 70 -3.73 -10.22 -0.13
N ARG A 71 -2.44 -9.88 -0.15
CA ARG A 71 -1.93 -8.65 0.47
C ARG A 71 -2.42 -7.39 -0.26
N LEU A 72 -2.51 -7.43 -1.58
CA LEU A 72 -3.06 -6.35 -2.40
C LEU A 72 -4.54 -6.13 -2.08
N HIS A 73 -5.35 -7.20 -2.08
CA HIS A 73 -6.77 -7.10 -1.73
C HIS A 73 -6.97 -6.63 -0.28
N ALA A 74 -6.10 -7.01 0.66
CA ALA A 74 -6.14 -6.49 2.01
C ALA A 74 -5.87 -4.98 2.06
N ALA A 75 -4.94 -4.46 1.25
CA ALA A 75 -4.70 -3.03 1.14
C ALA A 75 -5.89 -2.28 0.55
N GLU A 76 -6.53 -2.85 -0.48
CA GLU A 76 -7.74 -2.29 -1.10
C GLU A 76 -8.91 -2.23 -0.13
N ALA A 77 -9.15 -3.32 0.61
CA ALA A 77 -10.21 -3.37 1.62
C ALA A 77 -9.96 -2.40 2.79
N LEU A 78 -8.71 -2.26 3.24
CA LEU A 78 -8.36 -1.29 4.28
C LEU A 78 -8.47 0.15 3.77
N LEU A 79 -8.16 0.41 2.51
CA LEU A 79 -8.34 1.72 1.88
C LEU A 79 -9.82 2.11 1.80
N GLU A 80 -10.69 1.19 1.39
CA GLU A 80 -12.15 1.39 1.36
C GLU A 80 -12.68 1.68 2.77
N ARG A 81 -12.35 0.84 3.75
CA ARG A 81 -12.70 1.05 5.16
C ARG A 81 -12.21 2.41 5.68
N ALA A 82 -10.99 2.81 5.36
CA ALA A 82 -10.47 4.11 5.76
C ALA A 82 -11.29 5.28 5.18
N GLY A 83 -11.83 5.13 3.96
CA GLY A 83 -12.76 6.07 3.36
C GLY A 83 -14.05 6.21 4.16
N GLU A 84 -14.66 5.10 4.57
CA GLU A 84 -15.89 5.10 5.38
C GLU A 84 -15.70 5.85 6.70
N PHE A 85 -14.59 5.60 7.41
CA PHE A 85 -14.29 6.33 8.66
C PHE A 85 -14.04 7.82 8.40
N LEU A 86 -13.39 8.17 7.29
CA LEU A 86 -13.15 9.56 6.92
C LEU A 86 -14.45 10.29 6.61
N ASP A 87 -15.39 9.64 5.91
CA ASP A 87 -16.71 10.21 5.62
C ASP A 87 -17.49 10.50 6.90
N VAL A 88 -17.46 9.58 7.88
CA VAL A 88 -18.05 9.78 9.21
C VAL A 88 -17.42 11.00 9.89
N ALA A 89 -16.08 11.10 9.90
CA ALA A 89 -15.38 12.22 10.52
C ALA A 89 -15.60 13.57 9.80
N GLN A 90 -15.89 13.55 8.50
CA GLN A 90 -16.26 14.74 7.74
C GLN A 90 -17.68 15.22 8.07
N ALA A 91 -18.61 14.29 8.34
CA ALA A 91 -19.96 14.61 8.78
C ALA A 91 -19.98 15.10 10.24
N ASP A 92 -19.18 14.50 11.12
CA ASP A 92 -19.00 14.90 12.51
C ASP A 92 -17.53 14.83 12.93
N SER A 93 -16.87 15.99 12.99
CA SER A 93 -15.45 16.13 13.34
C SER A 93 -15.18 16.10 14.85
N SER A 94 -15.92 15.29 15.60
CA SER A 94 -15.61 14.98 16.99
C SER A 94 -14.19 14.39 17.12
N ALA A 95 -13.56 14.58 18.29
CA ALA A 95 -12.21 14.06 18.52
C ALA A 95 -12.13 12.53 18.35
N GLU A 96 -13.21 11.83 18.71
CA GLU A 96 -13.35 10.38 18.56
C GLU A 96 -13.40 9.96 17.09
N HIS A 97 -14.26 10.56 16.28
CA HIS A 97 -14.36 10.22 14.85
C HIS A 97 -13.08 10.57 14.08
N VAL A 98 -12.47 11.72 14.37
CA VAL A 98 -11.19 12.12 13.75
C VAL A 98 -10.07 11.15 14.15
N ALA A 99 -10.02 10.69 15.40
CA ALA A 99 -9.06 9.69 15.84
C ALA A 99 -9.28 8.35 15.12
N ALA A 100 -10.52 7.87 15.05
CA ALA A 100 -10.86 6.63 14.36
C ALA A 100 -10.49 6.67 12.86
N ALA A 101 -10.80 7.77 12.17
CA ALA A 101 -10.39 7.99 10.78
C ALA A 101 -8.86 8.03 10.64
N SER A 102 -8.16 8.69 11.55
CA SER A 102 -6.69 8.76 11.51
C SER A 102 -6.04 7.39 11.67
N ILE A 103 -6.58 6.53 12.54
CA ILE A 103 -6.09 5.15 12.69
C ILE A 103 -6.40 4.31 11.47
N ALA A 104 -7.64 4.34 10.95
CA ALA A 104 -8.01 3.56 9.77
C ALA A 104 -7.13 3.94 8.56
N VAL A 105 -6.86 5.24 8.37
CA VAL A 105 -5.95 5.73 7.33
C VAL A 105 -4.50 5.31 7.59
N ALA A 106 -4.04 5.31 8.85
CA ALA A 106 -2.70 4.84 9.19
C ALA A 106 -2.52 3.34 8.87
N GLU A 107 -3.53 2.52 9.12
CA GLU A 107 -3.54 1.09 8.76
C GLU A 107 -3.46 0.90 7.25
N ALA A 108 -4.29 1.63 6.48
CA ALA A 108 -4.24 1.62 5.03
C ALA A 108 -2.86 2.05 4.50
N ARG A 109 -2.27 3.11 5.07
CA ARG A 109 -0.92 3.59 4.71
C ARG A 109 0.18 2.57 4.99
N ALA A 110 0.10 1.88 6.13
CA ALA A 110 1.08 0.89 6.52
C ALA A 110 1.10 -0.26 5.52
N ILE A 111 -0.07 -0.86 5.24
CA ILE A 111 -0.15 -1.99 4.31
C ILE A 111 0.12 -1.58 2.86
N SER A 112 -0.36 -0.42 2.41
CA SER A 112 -0.15 0.07 1.03
C SER A 112 1.33 0.31 0.75
N THR A 113 2.06 0.83 1.74
CA THR A 113 3.52 1.02 1.65
C THR A 113 4.24 -0.32 1.48
N GLU A 114 3.88 -1.33 2.27
CA GLU A 114 4.53 -2.63 2.18
C GLU A 114 4.24 -3.34 0.85
N ILE A 115 2.97 -3.36 0.42
CA ILE A 115 2.58 -4.11 -0.77
C ILE A 115 3.06 -3.43 -2.06
N SER A 116 3.10 -2.10 -2.12
CA SER A 116 3.62 -1.38 -3.30
C SER A 116 5.11 -1.66 -3.54
N LEU A 117 5.91 -1.68 -2.46
CA LEU A 117 7.33 -2.05 -2.54
C LEU A 117 7.51 -3.54 -2.86
N ALA A 118 6.74 -4.41 -2.22
CA ALA A 118 6.83 -5.86 -2.44
C ALA A 118 6.43 -6.23 -3.87
N ALA A 119 5.29 -5.74 -4.37
CA ALA A 119 4.83 -6.03 -5.72
C ALA A 119 5.81 -5.52 -6.78
N GLY A 120 6.35 -4.30 -6.62
CA GLY A 120 7.35 -3.75 -7.52
C GLY A 120 8.67 -4.54 -7.56
N SER A 121 9.06 -5.18 -6.45
CA SER A 121 10.28 -6.00 -6.38
C SER A 121 10.04 -7.43 -6.86
N THR A 122 9.04 -8.10 -6.29
CA THR A 122 8.72 -9.51 -6.58
C THR A 122 8.29 -9.72 -8.03
N LEU A 123 7.79 -8.68 -8.72
CA LEU A 123 7.58 -8.71 -10.17
C LEU A 123 8.80 -9.27 -10.91
N PHE A 124 10.01 -8.83 -10.59
CA PHE A 124 11.23 -9.27 -11.28
C PHE A 124 11.62 -10.71 -10.94
N GLU A 125 11.39 -11.13 -9.70
CA GLU A 125 11.61 -12.51 -9.26
C GLU A 125 10.72 -13.48 -10.05
N LEU A 126 9.47 -13.10 -10.32
CA LEU A 126 8.50 -13.93 -11.06
C LEU A 126 8.68 -13.82 -12.58
N ALA A 127 8.97 -12.63 -13.09
CA ALA A 127 9.03 -12.37 -14.53
C ALA A 127 10.36 -12.83 -15.17
N GLY A 128 11.44 -12.92 -14.39
CA GLY A 128 12.77 -13.36 -14.81
C GLY A 128 13.59 -12.28 -15.51
N SER A 129 14.84 -12.58 -15.87
CA SER A 129 15.83 -11.59 -16.34
C SER A 129 15.39 -10.76 -17.55
N GLN A 130 14.60 -11.32 -18.47
CA GLN A 130 14.07 -10.57 -19.62
C GLN A 130 13.25 -9.34 -19.18
N SER A 131 12.58 -9.41 -18.03
CA SER A 131 11.76 -8.32 -17.50
C SER A 131 12.57 -7.06 -17.15
N THR A 132 13.90 -7.16 -17.02
CA THR A 132 14.79 -6.03 -16.72
C THR A 132 15.15 -5.19 -17.94
N LEU A 133 14.73 -5.59 -19.15
CA LEU A 133 14.99 -4.80 -20.35
C LEU A 133 14.25 -3.46 -20.29
N ALA A 134 14.95 -2.38 -20.62
CA ALA A 134 14.43 -1.02 -20.53
C ALA A 134 13.14 -0.80 -21.37
N GLU A 135 12.96 -1.54 -22.45
CA GLU A 135 11.75 -1.49 -23.29
C GLU A 135 10.46 -1.87 -22.54
N HIS A 136 10.57 -2.64 -21.44
CA HIS A 136 9.42 -3.02 -20.62
C HIS A 136 9.10 -1.99 -19.54
N GLY A 137 10.11 -1.23 -19.08
CA GLY A 137 9.95 -0.18 -18.07
C GLY A 137 9.27 -0.63 -16.77
N LEU A 138 9.41 -1.89 -16.37
CA LEU A 138 8.71 -2.47 -15.21
C LEU A 138 9.24 -1.97 -13.87
N ASP A 139 10.47 -1.48 -13.85
CA ASP A 139 11.15 -0.91 -12.68
C ASP A 139 10.51 0.41 -12.22
N ARG A 140 9.71 1.05 -13.09
CA ARG A 140 8.94 2.26 -12.76
C ARG A 140 8.04 2.08 -11.54
N HIS A 141 7.46 0.88 -11.36
CA HIS A 141 6.57 0.60 -10.24
C HIS A 141 7.28 0.72 -8.91
N TRP A 142 8.40 0.01 -8.76
CA TRP A 142 9.21 0.08 -7.55
C TRP A 142 9.81 1.47 -7.33
N ARG A 143 10.33 2.13 -8.38
CA ARG A 143 10.90 3.48 -8.26
C ARG A 143 9.86 4.50 -7.78
N ASN A 144 8.67 4.47 -8.37
CA ASN A 144 7.58 5.37 -7.99
C ASN A 144 7.13 5.11 -6.55
N ALA A 145 6.88 3.85 -6.18
CA ALA A 145 6.53 3.48 -4.81
C ALA A 145 7.63 3.87 -3.82
N ARG A 146 8.90 3.60 -4.14
CA ARG A 146 10.02 3.90 -3.25
C ARG A 146 10.15 5.38 -2.97
N VAL A 147 10.02 6.23 -3.99
CA VAL A 147 10.09 7.69 -3.81
C VAL A 147 8.88 8.17 -3.00
N HIS A 148 7.68 7.75 -3.38
CA HIS A 148 6.45 8.27 -2.78
C HIS A 148 6.27 7.84 -1.31
N THR A 149 6.59 6.58 -0.98
CA THR A 149 6.51 6.03 0.38
C THR A 149 7.51 6.65 1.37
N LEU A 150 8.48 7.44 0.90
CA LEU A 150 9.43 8.15 1.78
C LEU A 150 8.88 9.48 2.31
N HIS A 151 7.69 9.91 1.87
CA HIS A 151 7.06 11.15 2.34
C HIS A 151 6.99 11.22 3.87
N ASP A 152 6.54 10.13 4.51
CA ASP A 152 6.53 9.98 5.96
C ASP A 152 7.11 8.62 6.36
N PRO A 153 7.77 8.52 7.52
CA PRO A 153 8.35 7.28 7.98
C PRO A 153 7.26 6.28 8.41
N VAL A 154 6.93 5.31 7.56
CA VAL A 154 5.89 4.28 7.81
C VAL A 154 5.99 3.58 9.18
N ARG A 155 7.20 3.42 9.73
CA ARG A 155 7.41 2.86 11.09
C ARG A 155 6.62 3.59 12.18
N TRP A 156 6.37 4.89 12.02
CA TRP A 156 5.58 5.68 12.98
C TRP A 156 4.08 5.42 12.86
N LYS A 157 3.60 4.98 11.69
CA LYS A 157 2.21 4.54 11.50
C LYS A 157 1.94 3.31 12.36
N PHE A 158 2.82 2.30 12.31
CA PHE A 158 2.73 1.11 13.17
C PHE A 158 2.77 1.44 14.65
N HIS A 159 3.63 2.38 15.06
CA HIS A 159 3.65 2.84 16.45
C HIS A 159 2.31 3.48 16.85
N ALA A 160 1.74 4.37 16.02
CA ALA A 160 0.47 5.01 16.32
C ALA A 160 -0.69 4.00 16.41
N ILE A 161 -0.77 3.06 15.46
CA ILE A 161 -1.75 1.95 15.47
C ILE A 161 -1.60 1.13 16.75
N GLY A 162 -0.38 0.71 17.08
CA GLY A 162 -0.12 -0.08 18.28
C GLY A 162 -0.48 0.66 19.57
N ASN A 163 -0.14 1.95 19.67
CA ASN A 163 -0.44 2.78 20.84
C ASN A 163 -1.94 3.02 21.01
N TYR A 164 -2.68 3.12 19.90
CA TYR A 164 -4.14 3.22 19.92
C TYR A 164 -4.78 1.94 20.46
N TYR A 165 -4.42 0.77 19.92
CA TYR A 165 -5.02 -0.50 20.33
C TYR A 165 -4.55 -1.03 21.68
N LEU A 166 -3.31 -0.75 22.08
CA LEU A 166 -2.74 -1.29 23.32
C LEU A 166 -2.97 -0.38 24.54
N ASN A 167 -2.94 0.94 24.32
CA ASN A 167 -2.93 1.93 25.41
C ASN A 167 -4.09 2.92 25.33
N ASP A 168 -5.11 2.66 24.51
CA ASP A 168 -6.28 3.53 24.29
C ASP A 168 -5.90 4.99 24.00
N THR A 169 -4.74 5.21 23.36
CA THR A 169 -4.18 6.54 23.15
C THR A 169 -4.46 7.01 21.74
N ASN A 170 -5.24 8.09 21.63
CA ASN A 170 -5.56 8.67 20.33
C ASN A 170 -4.31 9.17 19.57
N PRO A 171 -4.32 9.05 18.23
CA PRO A 171 -3.31 9.64 17.38
C PRO A 171 -3.17 11.16 17.61
N PRO A 172 -1.96 11.74 17.45
CA PRO A 172 -1.79 13.19 17.40
C PRO A 172 -2.71 13.84 16.36
N LEU A 173 -3.28 14.99 16.67
CA LEU A 173 -4.18 15.74 15.76
C LEU A 173 -3.52 16.28 14.48
N ARG A 174 -2.24 15.98 14.25
CA ARG A 174 -1.44 16.46 13.11
C ARG A 174 -1.31 15.36 12.07
N GLY A 175 -1.51 15.70 10.81
CA GLY A 175 -1.67 14.75 9.69
C GLY A 175 -0.45 13.91 9.25
N THR A 176 0.64 13.94 10.01
CA THR A 176 1.91 13.26 9.67
C THR A 176 2.21 12.00 10.49
N ILE A 177 1.23 11.51 11.25
CA ILE A 177 1.28 10.18 11.88
C ILE A 177 1.18 9.10 10.86
#